data_AF-A0A2G6BXW9-F1
#
_entry.id   AF-A0A2G6BXW9-F1
#
_cell.length_a   1.000
_cell.length_b   1.000
_cell.length_c   1.000
_cell.angle_alpha   90.00
_cell.angle_beta   90.00
_cell.angle_gamma   90.00
#
_symmetry.space_group_name_H-M   'P 1'
#
loop_
_entity.id
_entity.type
_entity.pdbx_description
1 polymer ?
#
loop_
_entity_poly.entity_id
_entity_poly.type
_entity_poly.pdbx_seq_one_letter_code
_entity_poly.pdbx_strand_id
1 'polypeptide(L)'
;MKKDKIIDNKLRKFIKDFQYYLPIFYILLVFIGMLFSYNKYKEFGINIFQYSEISDFLITPFRDLIILAVTIFTAFLGLAIYKLNEYIKRFPRFYNSKLNFGMMKSNPIVATVILIVIYLLIFSNTYGKYNKKHFSENSKTVLLELVTNDIKSGKLIGKNNGYIFLMTGNNVKIVPIGTSIKEISIKK
;
A
#
# COMPACT_ATOMS: atom_id res chain seq x y z
N MET A 1 18.73 36.68 -16.10
CA MET A 1 18.70 37.28 -14.75
C MET A 1 17.30 37.51 -14.15
N LYS A 2 16.37 38.26 -14.77
CA LYS A 2 15.01 38.44 -14.19
C LYS A 2 14.13 37.17 -14.28
N LYS A 3 14.16 36.44 -15.40
CA LYS A 3 13.42 35.18 -15.58
C LYS A 3 13.86 34.10 -14.59
N ASP A 4 15.16 33.97 -14.37
CA ASP A 4 15.74 32.96 -13.45
C ASP A 4 15.32 33.23 -12.00
N LYS A 5 15.34 34.50 -11.57
CA LYS A 5 14.84 34.90 -10.24
C LYS A 5 13.34 34.66 -10.07
N ILE A 6 12.54 34.79 -11.14
CA ILE A 6 11.09 34.53 -11.10
C ILE A 6 10.81 33.02 -11.00
N ILE A 7 11.57 32.20 -11.74
CA ILE A 7 11.45 30.74 -11.72
C ILE A 7 11.87 30.20 -10.34
N ASP A 8 13.00 30.67 -9.80
CA ASP A 8 13.49 30.27 -8.48
C ASP A 8 12.50 30.67 -7.36
N ASN A 9 11.92 31.87 -7.42
CA ASN A 9 10.89 32.29 -6.48
C ASN A 9 9.60 31.44 -6.56
N LYS A 10 9.16 31.05 -7.77
CA LYS A 10 7.99 30.16 -7.93
C LYS A 10 8.28 28.75 -7.40
N LEU A 11 9.47 28.21 -7.67
CA LEU A 11 9.91 26.90 -7.18
C LEU A 11 10.01 26.88 -5.65
N ARG A 12 10.68 27.88 -5.05
CA ARG A 12 10.77 28.00 -3.59
C ARG A 12 9.41 28.08 -2.93
N LYS A 13 8.48 28.86 -3.51
CA LYS A 13 7.11 28.95 -3.00
C LYS A 13 6.41 27.60 -3.08
N PHE A 14 6.48 26.92 -4.23
CA PHE A 14 5.91 25.58 -4.40
C PHE A 14 6.47 24.55 -3.41
N ILE A 15 7.79 24.52 -3.20
CA ILE A 15 8.43 23.61 -2.24
C ILE A 15 7.94 23.89 -0.82
N LYS A 16 7.84 25.17 -0.45
CA LYS A 16 7.35 25.59 0.88
C LYS A 16 5.89 25.20 1.09
N ASP A 17 5.04 25.38 0.08
CA ASP A 17 3.64 24.98 0.11
C ASP A 17 3.50 23.45 0.18
N PHE A 18 4.30 22.69 -0.57
CA PHE A 18 4.32 21.23 -0.55
C PHE A 18 4.74 20.68 0.83
N GLN A 19 5.72 21.32 1.48
CA GLN A 19 6.22 20.89 2.79
C GLN A 19 5.12 20.88 3.86
N TYR A 20 4.14 21.78 3.77
CA TYR A 20 3.00 21.82 4.69
C TYR A 20 2.10 20.57 4.59
N TYR A 21 1.97 19.99 3.40
CA TYR A 21 1.12 18.82 3.16
C TYR A 21 1.83 17.47 3.37
N LEU A 22 3.16 17.47 3.55
CA LEU A 22 3.95 16.26 3.76
C LEU A 22 3.45 15.36 4.90
N PRO A 23 3.09 15.87 6.10
CA PRO A 23 2.63 15.01 7.19
C PRO A 23 1.33 14.28 6.85
N ILE A 24 0.38 14.99 6.22
CA ILE A 24 -0.91 14.42 5.81
C ILE A 24 -0.69 13.37 4.74
N PHE A 25 0.18 13.66 3.76
CA PHE A 25 0.54 12.71 2.72
C PHE A 25 1.21 11.45 3.30
N TYR A 26 2.09 11.61 4.29
CA TYR A 26 2.73 10.50 4.98
C TYR A 26 1.72 9.62 5.73
N ILE A 27 0.77 10.21 6.45
CA ILE A 27 -0.30 9.46 7.12
C ILE A 27 -1.10 8.64 6.10
N LEU A 28 -1.49 9.27 4.99
CA LEU A 28 -2.24 8.59 3.92
C LEU A 28 -1.43 7.44 3.29
N LEU A 29 -0.13 7.66 3.06
CA LEU A 29 0.82 6.66 2.58
C LEU A 29 0.91 5.45 3.53
N VAL A 30 1.00 5.68 4.85
CA VAL A 30 1.01 4.61 5.86
C VAL A 30 -0.31 3.84 5.85
N PHE A 31 -1.46 4.52 5.85
CA PHE A 31 -2.78 3.86 5.80
C PHE A 31 -2.95 2.97 4.57
N ILE A 32 -2.53 3.45 3.40
CA ILE A 32 -2.55 2.66 2.17
C ILE A 32 -1.60 1.46 2.30
N GLY A 33 -0.39 1.65 2.83
CA GLY A 33 0.55 0.55 3.07
C GLY A 33 0.00 -0.52 4.01
N MET A 34 -0.69 -0.12 5.08
CA MET A 34 -1.37 -1.03 6.00
C MET A 34 -2.47 -1.83 5.30
N LEU A 35 -3.33 -1.17 4.51
CA LEU A 35 -4.41 -1.83 3.78
C LEU A 35 -3.88 -2.87 2.79
N PHE A 36 -2.82 -2.53 2.06
CA PHE A 36 -2.21 -3.42 1.07
C PHE A 36 -1.51 -4.60 1.75
N SER A 37 -0.79 -4.35 2.84
CA SER A 37 -0.15 -5.42 3.61
C SER A 37 -1.18 -6.37 4.20
N TYR A 38 -2.25 -5.84 4.79
CA TYR A 38 -3.34 -6.67 5.29
C TYR A 38 -3.92 -7.57 4.19
N ASN A 39 -4.28 -7.00 3.04
CA ASN A 39 -4.83 -7.77 1.94
C ASN A 39 -3.83 -8.76 1.31
N LYS A 40 -2.53 -8.48 1.35
CA LYS A 40 -1.50 -9.43 0.93
C LYS A 40 -1.41 -10.62 1.90
N TYR A 41 -1.29 -10.35 3.20
CA TYR A 41 -1.08 -11.41 4.20
C TYR A 41 -2.35 -12.22 4.49
N LYS A 42 -3.55 -11.61 4.40
CA LYS A 42 -4.82 -12.33 4.58
C LYS A 42 -4.99 -13.48 3.57
N GLU A 43 -4.47 -13.31 2.36
CA GLU A 43 -4.56 -14.33 1.31
C GLU A 43 -3.78 -15.61 1.68
N PHE A 44 -2.83 -15.50 2.60
CA PHE A 44 -2.11 -16.62 3.22
C PHE A 44 -2.70 -17.06 4.57
N GLY A 45 -3.86 -16.50 4.98
CA GLY A 45 -4.46 -16.77 6.29
C GLY A 45 -3.73 -16.10 7.45
N ILE A 46 -2.87 -15.10 7.18
CA ILE A 46 -2.11 -14.39 8.21
C ILE A 46 -2.81 -13.08 8.53
N ASN A 47 -3.19 -12.89 9.80
CA ASN A 47 -3.59 -11.58 10.31
C ASN A 47 -2.37 -10.76 10.71
N ILE A 48 -1.84 -9.96 9.79
CA ILE A 48 -0.59 -9.21 9.98
C ILE A 48 -0.60 -8.24 11.17
N PHE A 49 -1.78 -7.77 11.60
CA PHE A 49 -1.93 -6.88 12.76
C PHE A 49 -1.61 -7.56 14.10
N GLN A 50 -1.72 -8.89 14.18
CA GLN A 50 -1.36 -9.63 15.40
C GLN A 50 0.15 -9.83 15.55
N TYR A 51 0.90 -9.70 14.46
CA TYR A 51 2.31 -10.07 14.41
C TYR A 51 3.22 -8.89 14.12
N SER A 52 2.68 -7.69 13.87
CA SER A 52 3.45 -6.52 13.46
C SER A 52 3.30 -5.38 14.46
N GLU A 53 4.39 -4.64 14.64
CA GLU A 53 4.38 -3.41 15.40
C GLU A 53 3.93 -2.24 14.54
N ILE A 54 3.59 -1.12 15.17
CA ILE A 54 3.26 0.13 14.46
C ILE A 54 4.43 0.56 13.56
N SER A 55 5.67 0.34 14.03
CA SER A 55 6.91 0.65 13.31
C SER A 55 7.03 -0.09 11.96
N ASP A 56 6.57 -1.34 11.88
CA ASP A 56 6.58 -2.13 10.65
C ASP A 56 5.72 -1.49 9.55
N PHE A 57 4.59 -0.89 9.93
CA PHE A 57 3.67 -0.24 9.01
C PHE A 57 4.17 1.12 8.53
N LEU A 58 4.89 1.86 9.37
CA LEU A 58 5.46 3.17 9.02
C LEU A 58 6.47 3.09 7.86
N ILE A 59 7.16 1.96 7.73
CA ILE A 59 8.20 1.74 6.70
C ILE A 59 7.64 0.96 5.50
N THR A 60 6.51 0.27 5.68
CA THR A 60 5.89 -0.59 4.65
C THR A 60 5.76 0.04 3.26
N PRO A 61 5.29 1.29 3.09
CA PRO A 61 5.14 1.87 1.76
C PRO A 61 6.47 2.08 1.03
N PHE A 62 7.58 2.15 1.75
CA PHE A 62 8.93 2.27 1.16
C PHE A 62 9.55 0.92 0.84
N ARG A 63 9.05 -0.17 1.42
CA ARG A 63 9.49 -1.54 1.12
C ARG A 63 8.94 -2.06 -0.20
N ASP A 64 7.84 -1.49 -0.68
CA ASP A 64 7.17 -1.90 -1.91
C ASP A 64 6.89 -0.70 -2.82
N LEU A 65 7.64 -0.62 -3.91
CA LEU A 65 7.50 0.43 -4.92
C LEU A 65 6.10 0.49 -5.55
N ILE A 66 5.38 -0.64 -5.59
CA ILE A 66 4.00 -0.67 -6.10
C ILE A 66 3.08 0.09 -5.16
N ILE A 67 3.20 -0.10 -3.83
CA ILE A 67 2.39 0.63 -2.84
C ILE A 67 2.68 2.13 -2.91
N LEU A 68 3.95 2.50 -3.03
CA LEU A 68 4.34 3.90 -3.21
C LEU A 68 3.74 4.50 -4.49
N ALA A 69 3.86 3.79 -5.62
CA ALA A 69 3.31 4.23 -6.90
C ALA A 69 1.78 4.38 -6.84
N VAL A 70 1.08 3.45 -6.20
CA VAL A 70 -0.38 3.53 -5.99
C VAL A 70 -0.75 4.72 -5.12
N THR A 71 0.01 5.01 -4.07
CA THR A 71 -0.23 6.18 -3.22
C THR A 71 -0.12 7.48 -4.01
N ILE A 72 0.96 7.63 -4.78
CA ILE A 72 1.18 8.79 -5.65
C ILE A 72 0.06 8.89 -6.69
N PHE A 73 -0.27 7.78 -7.34
CA PHE A 73 -1.35 7.73 -8.32
C PHE A 73 -2.71 8.10 -7.71
N THR A 74 -2.98 7.67 -6.48
CA THR A 74 -4.22 8.01 -5.77
C THR A 74 -4.35 9.51 -5.53
N ALA A 75 -3.24 10.19 -5.20
CA ALA A 75 -3.22 11.64 -5.06
C ALA A 75 -3.55 12.34 -6.40
N PHE A 76 -2.96 11.86 -7.51
CA PHE A 76 -3.29 12.38 -8.85
C PHE A 76 -4.73 12.05 -9.28
N LEU A 77 -5.22 10.87 -8.95
CA LEU A 77 -6.57 10.43 -9.25
C LEU A 77 -7.61 11.33 -8.57
N GLY A 78 -7.37 11.73 -7.31
CA GLY A 78 -8.23 12.69 -6.61
C GLY A 78 -8.33 14.03 -7.35
N LEU A 79 -7.20 14.57 -7.82
CA LEU A 79 -7.18 15.79 -8.63
C LEU A 79 -7.88 15.61 -9.98
N ALA A 80 -7.71 14.46 -10.62
CA ALA A 80 -8.36 14.13 -11.88
C ALA A 80 -9.89 14.02 -11.73
N ILE A 81 -10.37 13.34 -10.68
CA ILE A 81 -11.80 13.24 -10.37
C ILE A 81 -12.39 14.62 -10.09
N TYR A 82 -11.68 15.47 -9.32
CA TYR A 82 -12.11 16.84 -9.05
C TYR A 82 -12.29 17.65 -10.35
N LYS A 83 -11.28 17.65 -11.23
CA LYS A 83 -11.36 18.33 -12.54
C LYS A 83 -12.42 17.74 -13.46
N LEU A 84 -12.56 16.42 -13.48
CA LEU A 84 -13.58 15.73 -14.26
C LEU A 84 -14.98 16.15 -13.79
N ASN A 85 -15.19 16.28 -12.49
CA ASN A 85 -16.46 16.76 -11.95
C ASN A 85 -16.75 18.21 -12.39
N GLU A 86 -15.76 19.11 -12.38
CA GLU A 86 -15.93 20.47 -12.94
C GLU A 86 -16.24 20.46 -14.44
N TYR A 87 -15.67 19.54 -15.20
CA TYR A 87 -15.95 19.38 -16.62
C TYR A 87 -17.37 18.84 -16.87
N ILE A 88 -17.81 17.82 -16.12
CA ILE A 88 -19.13 17.20 -16.25
C ILE A 88 -20.26 18.18 -15.89
N LYS A 89 -20.01 19.17 -15.01
CA LYS A 89 -20.98 20.26 -14.73
C LYS A 89 -21.43 21.00 -15.99
N ARG A 90 -20.62 21.02 -17.05
CA ARG A 90 -20.98 21.64 -18.34
C ARG A 90 -22.00 20.84 -19.16
N PHE A 91 -22.22 19.57 -18.79
CA PHE A 91 -23.16 18.67 -19.47
C PHE A 91 -24.31 18.26 -18.53
N PRO A 92 -25.42 19.03 -18.49
CA PRO A 92 -26.47 18.88 -17.48
C PRO A 92 -27.19 17.53 -17.52
N ARG A 93 -27.20 16.83 -18.67
CA ARG A 93 -27.78 15.48 -18.80
C ARG A 93 -27.04 14.43 -17.96
N PHE A 94 -25.71 14.53 -17.86
CA PHE A 94 -24.89 13.59 -17.08
C PHE A 94 -24.73 14.02 -15.63
N TYR A 95 -24.65 15.33 -15.38
CA TYR A 95 -24.50 15.87 -14.03
C TYR A 95 -25.73 15.62 -13.14
N ASN A 96 -26.94 15.69 -13.71
CA ASN A 96 -28.21 15.42 -13.00
C ASN A 96 -28.65 13.95 -13.07
N SER A 97 -27.79 13.04 -13.51
CA SER A 97 -28.12 11.61 -13.60
C SER A 97 -28.35 11.00 -12.21
N LYS A 98 -29.38 10.15 -12.08
CA LYS A 98 -29.70 9.41 -10.85
C LYS A 98 -28.60 8.43 -10.43
N LEU A 99 -27.68 8.08 -11.33
CA LEU A 99 -26.55 7.17 -11.08
C LEU A 99 -25.55 7.71 -10.05
N ASN A 100 -25.42 9.03 -9.90
CA ASN A 100 -24.51 9.64 -8.93
C ASN A 100 -25.13 9.78 -7.52
N PHE A 101 -26.32 9.19 -7.29
CA PHE A 101 -27.11 9.27 -6.04
C PHE A 101 -27.27 10.70 -5.49
N GLY A 102 -27.17 11.73 -6.35
CA GLY A 102 -27.16 13.13 -5.94
C GLY A 102 -25.92 13.60 -5.14
N MET A 103 -24.99 12.70 -4.80
CA MET A 103 -23.82 13.01 -3.96
C MET A 103 -22.83 13.98 -4.64
N MET A 104 -22.63 13.84 -5.96
CA MET A 104 -21.79 14.77 -6.72
C MET A 104 -22.32 16.22 -6.74
N LYS A 105 -23.63 16.40 -6.49
CA LYS A 105 -24.28 17.71 -6.41
C LYS A 105 -24.29 18.28 -5.00
N SER A 106 -24.58 17.44 -4.01
CA SER A 106 -24.64 17.86 -2.60
C SER A 106 -23.26 18.11 -2.00
N ASN A 107 -22.33 17.13 -2.13
CA ASN A 107 -20.99 17.27 -1.57
C ASN A 107 -19.96 16.50 -2.43
N PRO A 108 -19.37 17.17 -3.44
CA PRO A 108 -18.48 16.52 -4.40
C PRO A 108 -17.17 16.01 -3.77
N ILE A 109 -16.73 16.61 -2.66
CA ILE A 109 -15.54 16.17 -1.92
C ILE A 109 -15.81 14.80 -1.30
N VAL A 110 -16.93 14.64 -0.60
CA VAL A 110 -17.32 13.35 0.02
C VAL A 110 -17.47 12.27 -1.05
N ALA A 111 -18.12 12.58 -2.18
CA ALA A 111 -18.24 11.65 -3.30
C ALA A 111 -16.87 11.20 -3.85
N THR A 112 -15.92 12.13 -3.97
CA THR A 112 -14.56 11.84 -4.42
C THR A 112 -13.82 10.95 -3.43
N VAL A 113 -13.91 11.24 -2.13
CA VAL A 113 -13.29 10.43 -1.07
C VAL A 113 -13.86 9.00 -1.07
N ILE A 114 -15.18 8.85 -1.17
CA ILE A 114 -15.83 7.53 -1.23
C ILE A 114 -15.32 6.72 -2.43
N LEU A 115 -15.24 7.34 -3.62
CA LEU A 115 -14.72 6.69 -4.82
C LEU A 115 -13.26 6.26 -4.66
N ILE A 116 -12.42 7.09 -4.04
CA ILE A 116 -11.03 6.75 -3.73
C ILE A 116 -10.96 5.55 -2.78
N VAL A 117 -11.78 5.53 -1.72
CA VAL A 117 -11.81 4.41 -0.77
C VAL A 117 -12.23 3.11 -1.46
N ILE A 118 -13.31 3.15 -2.26
CA ILE A 118 -13.77 1.98 -3.02
C ILE A 118 -12.68 1.47 -3.97
N TYR A 119 -12.03 2.38 -4.71
CA TYR A 119 -10.90 2.05 -5.58
C TYR A 119 -9.77 1.36 -4.82
N LEU A 120 -9.35 1.91 -3.68
CA LEU A 120 -8.27 1.34 -2.86
C LEU A 120 -8.63 -0.05 -2.33
N LEU A 121 -9.88 -0.27 -1.90
CA LEU A 121 -10.35 -1.57 -1.44
C LEU A 121 -10.31 -2.63 -2.55
N ILE A 122 -10.79 -2.29 -3.75
CA ILE A 122 -10.78 -3.20 -4.91
C ILE A 122 -9.34 -3.50 -5.34
N PHE A 123 -8.51 -2.46 -5.45
CA PHE A 123 -7.15 -2.59 -5.95
C PHE A 123 -6.25 -3.35 -4.96
N SER A 124 -6.32 -3.05 -3.67
CA SER A 124 -5.55 -3.76 -2.63
C SER A 124 -5.92 -5.24 -2.54
N ASN A 125 -7.19 -5.59 -2.70
CA ASN A 125 -7.64 -6.98 -2.74
C ASN A 125 -7.10 -7.72 -3.98
N THR A 126 -7.14 -7.06 -5.14
CA THR A 126 -6.57 -7.60 -6.39
C THR A 126 -5.06 -7.80 -6.27
N TYR A 127 -4.35 -6.82 -5.69
CA TYR A 127 -2.92 -6.87 -5.42
C TYR A 127 -2.55 -8.04 -4.49
N GLY A 128 -3.36 -8.32 -3.46
CA GLY A 128 -3.14 -9.47 -2.58
C GLY A 128 -3.23 -10.81 -3.32
N LYS A 129 -4.28 -11.00 -4.13
CA LYS A 129 -4.46 -12.20 -4.96
C LYS A 129 -3.34 -12.37 -5.98
N TYR A 130 -2.93 -11.29 -6.63
CA TYR A 130 -1.80 -11.26 -7.55
C TYR A 130 -0.50 -11.72 -6.85
N ASN A 131 -0.21 -11.18 -5.67
CA ASN A 131 0.97 -11.58 -4.89
C ASN A 131 0.94 -13.06 -4.51
N LYS A 132 -0.21 -13.60 -4.10
CA LYS A 132 -0.35 -15.03 -3.79
C LYS A 132 -0.07 -15.91 -5.01
N LYS A 133 -0.59 -15.53 -6.17
CA LYS A 133 -0.34 -16.24 -7.43
C LYS A 133 1.14 -16.21 -7.81
N HIS A 134 1.74 -15.02 -7.83
CA HIS A 134 3.17 -14.85 -8.13
C HIS A 134 4.07 -15.57 -7.14
N PHE A 135 3.70 -15.59 -5.86
CA PHE A 135 4.38 -16.37 -4.84
C PHE A 135 4.28 -17.87 -5.15
N SER A 136 3.11 -18.40 -5.49
CA SER A 136 2.95 -19.83 -5.81
C SER A 136 3.87 -20.25 -6.96
N GLU A 137 4.01 -19.40 -7.97
CA GLU A 137 4.78 -19.66 -9.20
C GLU A 137 6.29 -19.45 -9.03
N ASN A 138 6.74 -18.47 -8.24
CA ASN A 138 8.16 -18.02 -8.22
C ASN A 138 8.86 -18.18 -6.86
N SER A 139 8.18 -18.65 -5.83
CA SER A 139 8.78 -18.74 -4.49
C SER A 139 9.84 -19.84 -4.39
N LYS A 140 11.05 -19.43 -4.00
CA LYS A 140 12.13 -20.34 -3.62
C LYS A 140 11.93 -20.85 -2.20
N THR A 141 12.29 -22.11 -1.98
CA THR A 141 12.30 -22.71 -0.65
C THR A 141 13.50 -22.18 0.13
N VAL A 142 13.24 -21.62 1.30
CA VAL A 142 14.24 -21.15 2.26
C VAL A 142 14.35 -22.18 3.38
N LEU A 143 15.57 -22.44 3.83
CA LEU A 143 15.87 -23.26 5.00
C LEU A 143 16.20 -22.31 6.15
N LEU A 144 15.47 -22.45 7.25
CA LEU A 144 15.77 -21.79 8.51
C LEU A 144 16.41 -22.83 9.45
N GLU A 145 17.65 -22.59 9.84
CA GLU A 145 18.27 -23.32 10.94
C GLU A 145 17.96 -22.59 12.23
N LEU A 146 17.28 -23.26 13.15
CA LEU A 146 16.97 -22.72 14.47
C LEU A 146 18.17 -22.88 15.41
N VAL A 147 18.20 -22.09 16.49
CA VAL A 147 19.24 -22.19 17.54
C VAL A 147 19.24 -23.58 18.21
N THR A 148 18.12 -24.30 18.16
CA THR A 148 17.98 -25.70 18.62
C THR A 148 18.56 -26.74 17.65
N ASN A 149 19.24 -26.32 16.56
CA ASN A 149 19.62 -27.16 15.41
C ASN A 149 18.43 -27.78 14.63
N ASP A 150 17.20 -27.36 14.90
CA ASP A 150 16.04 -27.77 14.11
C ASP A 150 16.01 -27.03 12.77
N ILE A 151 16.02 -27.78 11.66
CA ILE A 151 15.93 -27.20 10.32
C ILE A 151 14.47 -27.14 9.89
N LYS A 152 13.93 -25.93 9.71
CA LYS A 152 12.59 -25.70 9.15
C LYS A 152 12.70 -25.24 7.71
N SER A 153 12.09 -25.99 6.80
CA SER A 153 12.01 -25.64 5.38
C SER A 153 10.63 -25.06 5.02
N GLY A 154 10.62 -24.03 4.17
CA GLY A 154 9.39 -23.46 3.66
C GLY A 154 9.62 -22.34 2.64
N LYS A 155 8.58 -22.00 1.89
CA LYS A 155 8.58 -20.87 0.97
C LYS A 155 8.38 -19.57 1.76
N LEU A 156 9.28 -18.59 1.61
CA LEU A 156 9.25 -17.35 2.38
C LEU A 156 8.14 -16.40 1.87
N ILE A 157 7.05 -16.26 2.62
CA ILE A 157 5.95 -15.35 2.29
C ILE A 157 6.37 -13.89 2.54
N GLY A 158 7.06 -13.66 3.66
CA GLY A 158 7.50 -12.33 4.07
C GLY A 158 8.13 -12.34 5.45
N LYS A 159 8.56 -11.15 5.89
CA LYS A 159 9.09 -10.91 7.23
C LYS A 159 8.74 -9.51 7.72
N ASN A 160 8.66 -9.36 9.03
CA ASN A 160 8.66 -8.08 9.72
C ASN A 160 9.79 -8.06 10.77
N ASN A 161 9.81 -7.08 11.67
CA ASN A 161 10.89 -6.96 12.65
C ASN A 161 10.92 -8.13 13.65
N GLY A 162 9.77 -8.69 14.01
CA GLY A 162 9.66 -9.74 15.03
C GLY A 162 9.55 -11.18 14.50
N TYR A 163 9.06 -11.37 13.27
CA TYR A 163 8.61 -12.67 12.76
C TYR A 163 8.94 -12.90 11.28
N ILE A 164 9.16 -14.17 10.95
CA ILE A 164 9.25 -14.69 9.59
C ILE A 164 8.02 -15.56 9.30
N PHE A 165 7.40 -15.34 8.15
CA PHE A 165 6.25 -16.09 7.67
C PHE A 165 6.69 -17.07 6.59
N LEU A 166 6.56 -18.37 6.88
CA LEU A 166 6.91 -19.45 5.96
C LEU A 166 5.68 -20.25 5.57
N MET A 167 5.61 -20.67 4.30
CA MET A 167 4.64 -21.67 3.83
C MET A 167 5.31 -23.04 3.74
N THR A 168 4.78 -24.03 4.46
CA THR A 168 5.19 -25.44 4.36
C THR A 168 3.97 -26.27 3.94
N GLY A 169 3.93 -26.69 2.68
CA GLY A 169 2.74 -27.32 2.11
C GLY A 169 1.56 -26.33 2.07
N ASN A 170 0.43 -26.70 2.68
CA ASN A 170 -0.75 -25.84 2.82
C ASN A 170 -0.78 -25.03 4.12
N ASN A 171 0.18 -25.22 5.02
CA ASN A 171 0.19 -24.56 6.32
C ASN A 171 1.18 -23.40 6.35
N VAL A 172 0.81 -22.34 7.06
CA VAL A 172 1.72 -21.23 7.36
C VAL A 172 2.34 -21.43 8.74
N LYS A 173 3.67 -21.37 8.79
CA LYS A 173 4.46 -21.36 10.02
C LYS A 173 4.96 -19.95 10.28
N ILE A 174 4.73 -19.49 11.50
CA ILE A 174 5.18 -18.19 11.99
C ILE A 174 6.36 -18.45 12.93
N VAL A 175 7.52 -17.88 12.63
CA VAL A 175 8.76 -18.12 13.38
C VAL A 175 9.24 -16.78 13.96
N PRO A 176 9.35 -16.64 15.29
CA PRO A 176 9.92 -15.44 15.90
C PRO A 176 11.41 -15.32 15.58
N ILE A 177 11.87 -14.11 15.26
CA ILE A 177 13.26 -13.83 14.82
C ILE A 177 14.22 -13.82 16.02
N GLY A 178 13.78 -13.29 17.17
CA GLY A 178 14.64 -12.96 18.32
C GLY A 178 15.67 -14.03 18.71
N THR A 179 15.25 -15.07 19.44
CA THR A 179 16.17 -16.09 20.01
C THR A 179 16.15 -17.42 19.26
N SER A 180 15.33 -17.53 18.21
CA SER A 180 15.02 -18.83 17.61
C SER A 180 15.79 -19.13 16.34
N ILE A 181 16.28 -18.12 15.60
CA ILE A 181 16.90 -18.31 14.27
C ILE A 181 18.42 -18.18 14.37
N LYS A 182 19.14 -19.20 13.88
CA LYS A 182 20.60 -19.26 13.83
C LYS A 182 21.13 -18.91 12.44
N GLU A 183 20.52 -19.47 11.40
CA GLU A 183 20.92 -19.20 10.01
C GLU A 183 19.70 -19.21 9.05
N ILE A 184 19.77 -18.39 7.99
CA ILE A 184 18.83 -18.38 6.88
C ILE A 184 19.58 -18.73 5.60
N SER A 185 19.34 -19.92 5.06
CA SER A 185 20.01 -20.39 3.84
C SER A 185 19.00 -20.48 2.69
N ILE A 186 19.35 -19.93 1.52
CA ILE A 186 18.52 -19.97 0.32
C ILE A 186 18.96 -21.15 -0.54
N LYS A 187 18.06 -22.12 -0.77
CA LYS A 187 18.35 -23.21 -1.71
C LYS A 187 18.25 -22.63 -3.14
N LYS A 188 19.39 -22.59 -3.84
CA LYS A 188 19.45 -22.18 -5.25
C LYS A 188 18.89 -23.27 -6.14
#